data_AF-A0AA40EJ50-F1
#
_entry.id   AF-A0AA40EJ50-F1
#
_cell.length_a   1.000
_cell.length_b   1.000
_cell.length_c   1.000
_cell.angle_alpha   90.00
_cell.angle_beta   90.00
_cell.angle_gamma   90.00
#
_symmetry.space_group_name_H-M   'P 1'
#
loop_
_entity.id
_entity.type
_entity.pdbx_description
1 polymer ?
#
loop_
_entity_poly.entity_id
_entity_poly.type
_entity_poly.pdbx_seq_one_letter_code
_entity_poly.pdbx_strand_id
1 'polypeptide(L)'
;MASQRPALRFLAHCKPSSRRRIPTSPSACHRPFSSSAANPARSPAPFARYVSLTALSLLVAVPLFFKIAVDEPMKLDELTLAERDLKTKMAQGVTDMSPMRLRMEKFIREQQKDIVQALEAIDGSGFRIDEWQRKEGGGGTTCVLQDGNVFEKAGVGISLVYGTLPKAAILKMRANHKNIVEGEAIPESLEFFAAGLSLICHPKNPMAPTVHLNYRYFETANPDGSSGAWWFGGGSDLTPNYLFDDDAILFHKSLKDACDAHNKDYFPKFKKWCDEYFVNKHRNESRGIGGIFFDDLDEATQDKESIFAFIQDSLKTFVPTYSTIMNRRKDMPFTEKEKEWQQIRRGKYVEFNLVHDRGTAFGLNTPGARVESILMSMPLTASWRYMYEPEPGSREERLVDVLREPKEWV
;
A
#
# COMPACT_ATOMS: atom_id res chain seq x y z
N MET A 1 -27.33 -29.42 -42.44
CA MET A 1 -26.94 -30.67 -41.73
C MET A 1 -26.65 -30.26 -40.29
N ALA A 2 -27.31 -30.75 -39.23
CA ALA A 2 -27.59 -32.14 -38.83
C ALA A 2 -26.31 -32.85 -38.34
N SER A 3 -26.25 -33.49 -37.15
CA SER A 3 -27.32 -33.70 -36.14
C SER A 3 -26.83 -34.21 -34.76
N GLN A 4 -27.65 -33.95 -33.72
CA GLN A 4 -27.98 -34.82 -32.56
C GLN A 4 -26.98 -35.13 -31.42
N ARG A 5 -27.53 -35.10 -30.19
CA ARG A 5 -27.16 -35.92 -29.02
C ARG A 5 -27.97 -37.24 -29.06
N PRO A 6 -27.54 -38.34 -28.41
CA PRO A 6 -28.09 -38.69 -27.08
C PRO A 6 -27.06 -39.44 -26.18
N ALA A 7 -27.40 -40.14 -25.08
CA ALA A 7 -28.08 -39.77 -23.83
C ALA A 7 -28.13 -41.00 -22.87
N LEU A 8 -28.09 -40.78 -21.53
CA LEU A 8 -28.67 -41.62 -20.44
C LEU A 8 -28.53 -43.17 -20.42
N ARG A 9 -27.92 -43.72 -19.34
CA ARG A 9 -28.55 -44.59 -18.29
C ARG A 9 -27.50 -44.98 -17.21
N PHE A 10 -27.74 -44.99 -15.90
CA PHE A 10 -28.72 -45.69 -15.02
C PHE A 10 -28.45 -47.19 -14.79
N LEU A 11 -27.90 -47.55 -13.61
CA LEU A 11 -28.57 -48.35 -12.55
C LEU A 11 -27.62 -48.73 -11.37
N ALA A 12 -28.20 -49.11 -10.23
CA ALA A 12 -27.49 -49.59 -9.03
C ALA A 12 -27.78 -51.09 -8.78
N HIS A 13 -27.01 -51.76 -7.91
CA HIS A 13 -27.36 -53.05 -7.25
C HIS A 13 -26.58 -53.26 -5.93
N CYS A 14 -26.98 -54.23 -5.09
CA CYS A 14 -26.60 -54.30 -3.66
C CYS A 14 -26.03 -55.66 -3.18
N LYS A 15 -24.97 -55.62 -2.35
CA LYS A 15 -24.64 -56.59 -1.26
C LYS A 15 -24.42 -58.08 -1.70
N PRO A 16 -24.19 -59.11 -0.83
CA PRO A 16 -23.95 -59.13 0.64
C PRO A 16 -22.74 -59.98 1.16
N SER A 17 -22.48 -59.89 2.49
CA SER A 17 -21.91 -60.95 3.38
C SER A 17 -20.38 -61.22 3.34
N SER A 18 -19.72 -61.90 4.32
CA SER A 18 -20.18 -62.54 5.58
C SER A 18 -19.04 -62.78 6.63
N ARG A 19 -19.38 -62.74 7.94
CA ARG A 19 -18.78 -63.48 9.12
C ARG A 19 -17.27 -63.31 9.42
N ARG A 20 -16.71 -63.61 10.62
CA ARG A 20 -17.15 -64.16 11.95
C ARG A 20 -16.38 -63.35 13.05
N ARG A 21 -16.12 -63.70 14.33
CA ARG A 21 -16.27 -64.85 15.27
C ARG A 21 -16.31 -64.28 16.73
N ILE A 22 -16.57 -65.12 17.75
CA ILE A 22 -16.44 -64.81 19.22
C ILE A 22 -15.83 -66.05 19.93
N PRO A 23 -15.10 -65.86 21.06
CA PRO A 23 -15.17 -66.78 22.22
C PRO A 23 -15.29 -66.02 23.59
N THR A 24 -16.37 -66.15 24.37
CA THR A 24 -16.62 -67.09 25.52
C THR A 24 -15.94 -66.78 26.86
N SER A 25 -16.76 -66.75 27.94
CA SER A 25 -16.37 -66.80 29.37
C SER A 25 -16.44 -68.25 29.94
N PRO A 26 -16.07 -68.51 31.22
CA PRO A 26 -17.11 -68.90 32.21
C PRO A 26 -16.81 -68.68 33.73
N SER A 27 -17.88 -68.73 34.57
CA SER A 27 -17.96 -69.27 35.98
C SER A 27 -17.17 -68.64 37.17
N ALA A 28 -17.51 -68.87 38.46
CA ALA A 28 -18.79 -69.12 39.18
C ALA A 28 -18.62 -69.13 40.74
N CYS A 29 -19.69 -68.78 41.50
CA CYS A 29 -19.92 -69.01 42.97
C CYS A 29 -18.94 -68.35 43.99
N HIS A 30 -19.21 -68.17 45.31
CA HIS A 30 -20.23 -68.70 46.26
C HIS A 30 -20.86 -67.62 47.20
N ARG A 31 -21.92 -68.01 47.93
CA ARG A 31 -22.57 -67.37 49.15
C ARG A 31 -22.20 -68.22 50.41
N PRO A 32 -22.48 -67.88 51.71
CA PRO A 32 -23.63 -67.10 52.24
C PRO A 32 -23.48 -66.25 53.56
N PHE A 33 -24.55 -65.49 53.87
CA PHE A 33 -25.17 -65.06 55.16
C PHE A 33 -24.42 -64.94 56.53
N SER A 34 -24.66 -63.81 57.23
CA SER A 34 -25.01 -63.69 58.68
C SER A 34 -25.24 -62.19 59.04
N SER A 35 -26.45 -61.62 58.99
CA SER A 35 -27.49 -61.51 60.04
C SER A 35 -27.15 -60.73 61.32
N SER A 36 -27.74 -59.53 61.47
CA SER A 36 -28.21 -58.95 62.74
C SER A 36 -29.30 -57.91 62.43
N ALA A 37 -30.17 -57.55 63.39
CA ALA A 37 -31.38 -56.77 63.14
C ALA A 37 -31.63 -55.68 64.21
N ALA A 38 -32.12 -54.51 63.77
CA ALA A 38 -32.90 -53.59 64.60
C ALA A 38 -33.71 -52.60 63.73
N ASN A 39 -35.00 -52.49 64.05
CA ASN A 39 -35.89 -51.33 63.85
C ASN A 39 -36.42 -50.98 65.26
N PRO A 40 -37.04 -49.81 65.56
CA PRO A 40 -37.67 -48.86 64.63
C PRO A 40 -37.42 -47.36 64.92
N ALA A 41 -37.93 -46.45 64.06
CA ALA A 41 -38.72 -45.26 64.44
C ALA A 41 -39.21 -44.48 63.20
N ARG A 42 -40.31 -43.71 63.34
CA ARG A 42 -40.83 -42.75 62.33
C ARG A 42 -40.66 -41.32 62.81
N SER A 43 -40.20 -40.42 61.94
CA SER A 43 -40.44 -38.97 62.00
C SER A 43 -40.40 -38.37 60.56
N PRO A 44 -41.02 -37.20 60.30
CA PRO A 44 -41.36 -36.78 58.93
C PRO A 44 -40.24 -36.06 58.14
N ALA A 45 -40.45 -35.93 56.82
CA ALA A 45 -39.44 -35.56 55.84
C ALA A 45 -39.13 -34.04 55.73
N PRO A 46 -37.89 -33.64 55.34
CA PRO A 46 -37.46 -32.24 55.28
C PRO A 46 -37.70 -31.56 53.91
N PHE A 47 -38.90 -31.66 53.32
CA PHE A 47 -39.20 -31.06 52.01
C PHE A 47 -38.96 -29.54 51.97
N ALA A 48 -39.18 -28.84 53.09
CA ALA A 48 -39.02 -27.40 53.23
C ALA A 48 -37.56 -26.87 53.06
N ARG A 49 -36.53 -27.73 53.13
CA ARG A 49 -35.12 -27.30 52.97
C ARG A 49 -34.67 -27.18 51.52
N TYR A 50 -35.32 -27.86 50.57
CA TYR A 50 -34.98 -27.75 49.15
C TYR A 50 -35.64 -26.54 48.50
N VAL A 51 -36.92 -26.28 48.82
CA VAL A 51 -37.68 -25.13 48.29
C VAL A 51 -37.00 -23.79 48.63
N SER A 52 -36.44 -23.67 49.85
CA SER A 52 -35.76 -22.45 50.30
C SER A 52 -34.43 -22.21 49.58
N LEU A 53 -33.63 -23.25 49.30
CA LEU A 53 -32.39 -23.13 48.52
C LEU A 53 -32.64 -22.85 47.03
N THR A 54 -33.68 -23.47 46.42
CA THR A 54 -34.07 -23.17 45.03
C THR A 54 -34.66 -21.78 44.88
N ALA A 55 -35.47 -21.32 45.84
CA ALA A 55 -36.00 -19.95 45.82
C ALA A 55 -34.89 -18.90 45.99
N LEU A 56 -33.94 -19.12 46.91
CA LEU A 56 -32.84 -18.17 47.12
C LEU A 56 -31.88 -18.11 45.93
N SER A 57 -31.59 -19.25 45.29
CA SER A 57 -30.75 -19.27 44.07
C SER A 57 -31.45 -18.60 42.89
N LEU A 58 -32.77 -18.76 42.71
CA LEU A 58 -33.54 -17.97 41.73
C LEU A 58 -33.55 -16.47 42.06
N LEU A 59 -33.72 -16.10 43.34
CA LEU A 59 -33.71 -14.70 43.80
C LEU A 59 -32.37 -13.98 43.64
N VAL A 60 -31.25 -14.70 43.54
CA VAL A 60 -29.93 -14.11 43.25
C VAL A 60 -29.59 -14.23 41.77
N ALA A 61 -29.87 -15.37 41.14
CA ALA A 61 -29.55 -15.59 39.73
C ALA A 61 -30.39 -14.72 38.80
N VAL A 62 -31.70 -14.54 39.04
CA VAL A 62 -32.55 -13.75 38.14
C VAL A 62 -32.12 -12.28 38.12
N PRO A 63 -31.92 -11.57 39.24
CA PRO A 63 -31.37 -10.21 39.21
C PRO A 63 -29.96 -10.13 38.64
N LEU A 64 -29.10 -11.15 38.86
CA LEU A 64 -27.74 -11.16 38.31
C LEU A 64 -27.74 -11.34 36.78
N PHE A 65 -28.55 -12.26 36.24
CA PHE A 65 -28.74 -12.43 34.80
C PHE A 65 -29.43 -11.22 34.17
N PHE A 66 -30.42 -10.62 34.84
CA PHE A 66 -31.06 -9.40 34.37
C PHE A 66 -30.05 -8.23 34.35
N LYS A 67 -29.18 -8.13 35.36
CA LYS A 67 -28.10 -7.14 35.39
C LYS A 67 -27.07 -7.37 34.28
N ILE A 68 -26.62 -8.61 34.07
CA ILE A 68 -25.70 -8.94 32.96
C ILE A 68 -26.35 -8.65 31.59
N ALA A 69 -27.66 -8.85 31.44
CA ALA A 69 -28.37 -8.62 30.19
C ALA A 69 -28.87 -7.17 29.96
N VAL A 70 -28.68 -6.26 30.93
CA VAL A 70 -29.22 -4.88 30.88
C VAL A 70 -28.17 -3.81 31.23
N ASP A 71 -27.23 -4.07 32.15
CA ASP A 71 -26.16 -3.14 32.51
C ASP A 71 -24.92 -3.27 31.59
N GLU A 72 -24.72 -4.40 30.92
CA GLU A 72 -23.83 -4.47 29.75
C GLU A 72 -24.67 -4.23 28.48
N PRO A 73 -24.75 -2.99 27.94
CA PRO A 73 -25.20 -2.82 26.58
C PRO A 73 -24.24 -3.60 25.68
N MET A 74 -24.79 -4.40 24.76
CA MET A 74 -24.00 -5.05 23.73
C MET A 74 -23.24 -3.98 22.94
N LYS A 75 -21.95 -3.82 23.25
CA LYS A 75 -21.01 -3.08 22.42
C LYS A 75 -20.85 -3.85 21.12
N LEU A 76 -21.71 -3.54 20.17
CA LEU A 76 -21.38 -3.65 18.76
C LEU A 76 -20.12 -2.82 18.57
N ASP A 77 -18.98 -3.47 18.38
CA ASP A 77 -17.73 -2.79 18.08
C ASP A 77 -17.97 -1.86 16.89
N GLU A 78 -17.58 -0.59 17.04
CA GLU A 78 -17.77 0.39 15.98
C GLU A 78 -16.94 -0.06 14.77
N LEU A 79 -17.59 -0.21 13.61
CA LEU A 79 -16.93 -0.63 12.37
C LEU A 79 -15.66 0.19 12.15
N THR A 80 -14.55 -0.43 11.81
CA THR A 80 -13.32 0.30 11.44
C THR A 80 -13.53 1.14 10.18
N LEU A 81 -12.68 2.13 9.95
CA LEU A 81 -12.67 2.94 8.73
C LEU A 81 -12.65 2.06 7.46
N ALA A 82 -11.88 0.97 7.50
CA ALA A 82 -11.77 0.00 6.42
C ALA A 82 -13.10 -0.73 6.13
N GLU A 83 -13.85 -1.10 7.18
CA GLU A 83 -15.15 -1.77 7.05
C GLU A 83 -16.26 -0.81 6.60
N ARG A 84 -16.22 0.46 7.06
CA ARG A 84 -17.12 1.52 6.57
C ARG A 84 -16.91 1.77 5.07
N ASP A 85 -15.66 1.88 4.64
CA ASP A 85 -15.27 2.07 3.24
C ASP A 85 -15.60 0.85 2.36
N LEU A 86 -15.38 -0.37 2.86
CA LEU A 86 -15.76 -1.60 2.17
C LEU A 86 -17.28 -1.72 2.01
N LYS A 87 -18.05 -1.48 3.08
CA LYS A 87 -19.52 -1.49 3.06
C LYS A 87 -20.08 -0.46 2.08
N THR A 88 -19.48 0.73 2.02
CA THR A 88 -19.83 1.79 1.05
C THR A 88 -19.59 1.33 -0.38
N LYS A 89 -18.39 0.80 -0.68
CA LYS A 89 -18.05 0.23 -1.98
C LYS A 89 -19.02 -0.87 -2.42
N MET A 90 -19.43 -1.76 -1.51
CA MET A 90 -20.37 -2.85 -1.82
C MET A 90 -21.82 -2.39 -2.00
N ALA A 91 -22.25 -1.32 -1.32
CA ALA A 91 -23.64 -0.85 -1.36
C ALA A 91 -23.93 0.15 -2.48
N GLN A 92 -22.96 0.99 -2.86
CA GLN A 92 -23.16 2.12 -3.78
C GLN A 92 -22.09 2.24 -4.87
N GLY A 93 -21.02 1.42 -4.83
CA GLY A 93 -19.85 1.60 -5.68
C GLY A 93 -18.99 2.80 -5.27
N VAL A 94 -18.26 3.37 -6.23
CA VAL A 94 -17.46 4.60 -6.05
C VAL A 94 -17.93 5.65 -7.05
N THR A 95 -18.44 6.76 -6.52
CA THR A 95 -18.99 7.91 -7.24
C THR A 95 -18.21 9.18 -6.88
N ASP A 96 -18.47 10.29 -7.55
CA ASP A 96 -17.83 11.58 -7.22
C ASP A 96 -18.26 12.12 -5.84
N MET A 97 -19.40 11.67 -5.31
CA MET A 97 -19.87 11.96 -3.95
C MET A 97 -19.32 10.99 -2.89
N SER A 98 -18.54 9.97 -3.27
CA SER A 98 -17.90 9.06 -2.32
C SER A 98 -16.71 9.75 -1.61
N PRO A 99 -16.36 9.36 -0.37
CA PRO A 99 -15.20 9.89 0.34
C PRO A 99 -13.92 9.87 -0.52
N MET A 100 -13.07 10.89 -0.38
CA MET A 100 -11.87 11.06 -1.20
C MET A 100 -10.94 9.84 -1.14
N ARG A 101 -10.90 9.14 -0.01
CA ARG A 101 -10.24 7.83 0.15
C ARG A 101 -10.59 6.83 -0.97
N LEU A 102 -11.89 6.68 -1.26
CA LEU A 102 -12.40 5.76 -2.28
C LEU A 102 -12.16 6.26 -3.71
N ARG A 103 -12.30 7.56 -3.94
CA ARG A 103 -12.05 8.19 -5.25
C ARG A 103 -10.57 8.13 -5.62
N MET A 104 -9.68 8.36 -4.65
CA MET A 104 -8.24 8.17 -4.81
C MET A 104 -7.87 6.70 -5.03
N GLU A 105 -8.43 5.74 -4.26
CA GLU A 105 -8.22 4.29 -4.51
C GLU A 105 -8.58 3.93 -5.96
N LYS A 106 -9.77 4.32 -6.41
CA LYS A 106 -10.25 4.05 -7.78
C LYS A 106 -9.27 4.63 -8.80
N PHE A 107 -8.94 5.92 -8.67
CA PHE A 107 -8.06 6.62 -9.59
C PHE A 107 -6.67 5.97 -9.69
N ILE A 108 -6.01 5.64 -8.56
CA ILE A 108 -4.67 5.03 -8.64
C ILE A 108 -4.70 3.59 -9.17
N ARG A 109 -5.79 2.84 -9.00
CA ARG A 109 -5.97 1.51 -9.63
C ARG A 109 -6.12 1.62 -11.14
N GLU A 110 -6.92 2.58 -11.61
CA GLU A 110 -7.09 2.88 -13.02
C GLU A 110 -5.75 3.30 -13.64
N GLN A 111 -5.04 4.25 -13.03
CA GLN A 111 -3.73 4.70 -13.54
C GLN A 111 -2.61 3.67 -13.43
N GLN A 112 -2.58 2.80 -12.40
CA GLN A 112 -1.62 1.69 -12.37
C GLN A 112 -1.78 0.78 -13.59
N LYS A 113 -3.02 0.44 -13.95
CA LYS A 113 -3.32 -0.38 -15.11
C LYS A 113 -2.88 0.31 -16.41
N ASP A 114 -3.25 1.57 -16.61
CA ASP A 114 -2.92 2.33 -17.82
C ASP A 114 -1.38 2.49 -17.98
N ILE A 115 -0.68 2.76 -16.88
CA ILE A 115 0.79 2.85 -16.84
C ILE A 115 1.44 1.50 -17.15
N VAL A 116 1.00 0.41 -16.53
CA VAL A 116 1.53 -0.93 -16.81
C VAL A 116 1.34 -1.29 -18.29
N GLN A 117 0.14 -1.09 -18.84
CA GLN A 117 -0.14 -1.36 -20.26
C GLN A 117 0.74 -0.52 -21.21
N ALA A 118 1.02 0.74 -20.89
CA ALA A 118 1.93 1.57 -21.67
C ALA A 118 3.39 1.09 -21.60
N LEU A 119 3.86 0.66 -20.42
CA LEU A 119 5.23 0.14 -20.24
C LEU A 119 5.40 -1.24 -20.89
N GLU A 120 4.39 -2.10 -20.83
CA GLU A 120 4.34 -3.39 -21.54
C GLU A 120 4.39 -3.18 -23.07
N ALA A 121 3.69 -2.17 -23.60
CA ALA A 121 3.73 -1.82 -25.02
C ALA A 121 5.09 -1.25 -25.48
N ILE A 122 5.87 -0.64 -24.58
CA ILE A 122 7.23 -0.16 -24.85
C ILE A 122 8.26 -1.30 -24.83
N ASP A 123 8.12 -2.26 -23.91
CA ASP A 123 9.08 -3.36 -23.72
C ASP A 123 8.80 -4.58 -24.60
N GLY A 124 7.53 -4.94 -24.79
CA GLY A 124 7.10 -6.22 -25.35
C GLY A 124 7.08 -7.37 -24.33
N SER A 125 7.45 -7.14 -23.08
CA SER A 125 7.38 -8.10 -21.96
C SER A 125 6.28 -7.70 -20.96
N GLY A 126 5.59 -8.68 -20.39
CA GLY A 126 4.54 -8.46 -19.38
C GLY A 126 5.08 -8.27 -17.95
N PHE A 127 4.33 -7.54 -17.11
CA PHE A 127 4.66 -7.39 -15.69
C PHE A 127 4.18 -8.59 -14.87
N ARG A 128 4.98 -9.04 -13.89
CA ARG A 128 4.50 -9.88 -12.80
C ARG A 128 3.66 -9.02 -11.84
N ILE A 129 2.38 -9.32 -11.73
CA ILE A 129 1.48 -8.71 -10.75
C ILE A 129 1.52 -9.52 -9.45
N ASP A 130 1.69 -8.85 -8.31
CA ASP A 130 1.61 -9.45 -6.97
C ASP A 130 0.64 -8.66 -6.09
N GLU A 131 -0.49 -9.27 -5.72
CA GLU A 131 -1.50 -8.68 -4.83
C GLU A 131 -1.28 -9.14 -3.39
N TRP A 132 -1.30 -8.21 -2.44
CA TRP A 132 -1.04 -8.48 -1.03
C TRP A 132 -1.98 -7.70 -0.12
N GLN A 133 -2.20 -8.22 1.08
CA GLN A 133 -3.12 -7.67 2.08
C GLN A 133 -2.41 -7.44 3.42
N ARG A 134 -2.91 -6.50 4.21
CA ARG A 134 -2.42 -6.20 5.56
C ARG A 134 -3.36 -6.75 6.63
N LYS A 135 -2.81 -7.19 7.76
CA LYS A 135 -3.60 -7.57 8.94
C LYS A 135 -4.31 -6.37 9.58
N GLU A 136 -3.74 -5.18 9.43
CA GLU A 136 -4.27 -3.92 9.97
C GLU A 136 -5.32 -3.26 9.05
N GLY A 137 -5.65 -3.89 7.91
CA GLY A 137 -6.58 -3.37 6.91
C GLY A 137 -5.89 -2.82 5.66
N GLY A 138 -6.52 -3.07 4.51
CA GLY A 138 -5.97 -2.71 3.20
C GLY A 138 -4.90 -3.69 2.70
N GLY A 139 -3.93 -3.19 1.93
CA GLY A 139 -3.00 -3.99 1.15
C GLY A 139 -2.35 -3.20 0.01
N GLY A 140 -2.10 -3.86 -1.11
CA GLY A 140 -1.60 -3.23 -2.32
C GLY A 140 -1.49 -4.20 -3.50
N THR A 141 -1.18 -3.64 -4.66
CA THR A 141 -0.86 -4.39 -5.88
C THR A 141 0.49 -3.90 -6.36
N THR A 142 1.47 -4.79 -6.46
CA THR A 142 2.85 -4.47 -6.85
C THR A 142 3.16 -5.17 -8.16
N CYS A 143 3.23 -4.39 -9.25
CA CYS A 143 3.57 -4.89 -10.58
C CYS A 143 5.07 -4.70 -10.81
N VAL A 144 5.80 -5.76 -11.15
CA VAL A 144 7.25 -5.72 -11.44
C VAL A 144 7.56 -6.40 -12.77
N LEU A 145 8.30 -5.70 -13.63
CA LEU A 145 8.98 -6.23 -14.81
C LEU A 145 10.48 -6.21 -14.51
N GLN A 146 11.18 -7.31 -14.80
CA GLN A 146 12.63 -7.43 -14.64
C GLN A 146 13.21 -8.20 -15.82
N ASP A 147 14.46 -7.89 -16.19
CA ASP A 147 15.19 -8.56 -17.27
C ASP A 147 14.52 -8.44 -18.67
N GLY A 148 13.71 -7.38 -18.85
CA GLY A 148 12.99 -7.10 -20.10
C GLY A 148 13.89 -6.64 -21.26
N ASN A 149 13.26 -6.31 -22.38
CA ASN A 149 13.95 -5.91 -23.60
C ASN A 149 14.47 -4.47 -23.50
N VAL A 150 13.65 -3.58 -22.92
CA VAL A 150 13.87 -2.12 -22.83
C VAL A 150 14.07 -1.69 -21.39
N PHE A 151 13.29 -2.23 -20.45
CA PHE A 151 13.45 -2.01 -19.01
C PHE A 151 14.23 -3.17 -18.39
N GLU A 152 15.37 -2.85 -17.77
CA GLU A 152 16.17 -3.82 -17.04
C GLU A 152 15.47 -4.18 -15.72
N LYS A 153 14.81 -3.19 -15.11
CA LYS A 153 13.81 -3.36 -14.04
C LYS A 153 12.83 -2.18 -14.08
N ALA A 154 11.54 -2.47 -14.01
CA ALA A 154 10.49 -1.46 -13.85
C ALA A 154 9.48 -1.95 -12.80
N GLY A 155 8.97 -1.01 -11.99
CA GLY A 155 8.06 -1.31 -10.91
C GLY A 155 6.97 -0.25 -10.81
N VAL A 156 5.72 -0.70 -10.70
CA VAL A 156 4.53 0.15 -10.55
C VAL A 156 3.71 -0.41 -9.39
N GLY A 157 3.79 0.22 -8.23
CA GLY A 157 3.13 -0.23 -7.02
C GLY A 157 2.04 0.74 -6.57
N ILE A 158 0.86 0.20 -6.21
CA ILE A 158 -0.10 0.91 -5.38
C ILE A 158 -0.10 0.33 -3.97
N SER A 159 -0.30 1.20 -2.98
CA SER A 159 -0.54 0.83 -1.58
C SER A 159 -1.79 1.51 -1.07
N LEU A 160 -2.54 0.80 -0.24
CA LEU A 160 -3.77 1.23 0.40
C LEU A 160 -3.69 0.78 1.86
N VAL A 161 -3.30 1.69 2.76
CA VAL A 161 -3.08 1.39 4.17
C VAL A 161 -4.20 1.99 4.98
N TYR A 162 -4.94 1.14 5.69
CA TYR A 162 -5.75 1.54 6.83
C TYR A 162 -4.94 1.24 8.11
N GLY A 163 -5.29 1.92 9.20
CA GLY A 163 -4.73 1.62 10.52
C GLY A 163 -5.04 2.70 11.54
N THR A 164 -4.33 2.65 12.66
CA THR A 164 -4.55 3.55 13.79
C THR A 164 -3.23 4.16 14.26
N LEU A 165 -3.16 5.48 14.33
CA LEU A 165 -2.05 6.22 14.92
C LEU A 165 -2.18 6.19 16.45
N PRO A 166 -1.19 5.69 17.21
CA PRO A 166 -1.16 5.88 18.65
C PRO A 166 -0.80 7.33 19.01
N LYS A 167 -1.20 7.81 20.19
CA LYS A 167 -0.94 9.17 20.72
C LYS A 167 0.47 9.71 20.47
N ALA A 168 1.50 8.88 20.61
CA ALA A 168 2.90 9.26 20.38
C ALA A 168 3.24 9.51 18.89
N ALA A 169 2.55 8.86 17.96
CA ALA A 169 2.64 9.17 16.52
C ALA A 169 1.85 10.44 16.19
N ILE A 170 0.63 10.59 16.73
CA ILE A 170 -0.19 11.81 16.58
C ILE A 170 0.59 13.05 17.01
N LEU A 171 1.23 13.00 18.19
CA LEU A 171 2.11 14.06 18.70
C LEU A 171 3.27 14.42 17.76
N LYS A 172 3.95 13.42 17.20
CA LYS A 172 5.04 13.64 16.22
C LYS A 172 4.54 14.26 14.93
N MET A 173 3.40 13.79 14.42
CA MET A 173 2.83 14.29 13.17
C MET A 173 2.29 15.71 13.34
N ARG A 174 1.69 16.06 14.50
CA ARG A 174 1.22 17.42 14.81
C ARG A 174 2.32 18.49 14.77
N ALA A 175 3.58 18.11 14.96
CA ALA A 175 4.72 19.02 14.84
C ALA A 175 4.99 19.48 13.39
N ASN A 176 4.60 18.66 12.40
CA ASN A 176 4.78 18.94 10.98
C ASN A 176 3.48 19.37 10.29
N HIS A 177 2.37 18.67 10.58
CA HIS A 177 1.05 18.89 9.98
C HIS A 177 0.08 19.37 11.08
N LYS A 178 -0.21 20.67 11.10
CA LYS A 178 -0.83 21.35 12.25
C LYS A 178 -2.25 20.88 12.57
N ASN A 179 -3.00 20.44 11.56
CA ASN A 179 -4.45 20.28 11.63
C ASN A 179 -4.89 18.88 12.12
N ILE A 180 -3.96 17.94 12.34
CA ILE A 180 -4.25 16.51 12.63
C ILE A 180 -5.17 16.27 13.84
N VAL A 181 -5.19 17.19 14.82
CA VAL A 181 -6.19 17.23 15.90
C VAL A 181 -6.51 18.69 16.21
N GLU A 182 -7.78 19.04 16.30
CA GLU A 182 -8.23 20.34 16.81
C GLU A 182 -8.24 20.38 18.35
N GLY A 183 -7.88 21.52 18.94
CA GLY A 183 -7.88 21.72 20.40
C GLY A 183 -6.73 21.04 21.16
N GLU A 184 -6.81 21.05 22.49
CA GLU A 184 -5.75 20.53 23.38
C GLU A 184 -5.87 19.03 23.68
N ALA A 185 -7.08 18.47 23.55
CA ALA A 185 -7.40 17.08 23.90
C ALA A 185 -6.93 16.10 22.80
N ILE A 186 -5.67 15.70 22.86
CA ILE A 186 -5.10 14.69 21.94
C ILE A 186 -5.66 13.30 22.29
N PRO A 187 -6.35 12.60 21.35
CA PRO A 187 -6.89 11.27 21.59
C PRO A 187 -5.78 10.22 21.78
N GLU A 188 -6.10 9.11 22.45
CA GLU A 188 -5.17 7.98 22.62
C GLU A 188 -4.86 7.27 21.30
N SER A 189 -5.82 7.28 20.38
CA SER A 189 -5.79 6.60 19.09
C SER A 189 -6.58 7.40 18.05
N LEU A 190 -6.09 7.43 16.81
CA LEU A 190 -6.76 8.11 15.68
C LEU A 190 -6.69 7.21 14.44
N GLU A 191 -7.83 6.88 13.83
CA GLU A 191 -7.86 6.12 12.58
C GLU A 191 -7.27 6.95 11.43
N PHE A 192 -6.60 6.28 10.48
CA PHE A 192 -6.07 6.91 9.29
C PHE A 192 -6.19 6.02 8.05
N PHE A 193 -6.14 6.68 6.90
CA PHE A 193 -6.00 6.09 5.59
C PHE A 193 -4.82 6.73 4.85
N ALA A 194 -4.01 5.92 4.19
CA ALA A 194 -2.99 6.37 3.26
C ALA A 194 -3.06 5.57 1.96
N ALA A 195 -3.24 6.26 0.84
CA ALA A 195 -3.21 5.67 -0.50
C ALA A 195 -2.08 6.29 -1.32
N GLY A 196 -1.49 5.53 -2.24
CA GLY A 196 -0.60 6.12 -3.23
C GLY A 196 -0.14 5.16 -4.31
N LEU A 197 0.17 5.74 -5.48
CA LEU A 197 0.88 5.10 -6.58
C LEU A 197 2.34 5.55 -6.52
N SER A 198 3.27 4.61 -6.62
CA SER A 198 4.69 4.87 -6.80
C SER A 198 5.25 4.00 -7.92
N LEU A 199 6.02 4.60 -8.83
CA LEU A 199 6.72 3.87 -9.88
C LEU A 199 8.18 4.29 -9.98
N ILE A 200 9.01 3.34 -10.41
CA ILE A 200 10.39 3.54 -10.82
C ILE A 200 10.62 2.71 -12.08
N CYS A 201 11.18 3.30 -13.14
CA CYS A 201 11.62 2.55 -14.32
C CYS A 201 13.12 2.76 -14.53
N HIS A 202 13.87 1.67 -14.70
CA HIS A 202 15.29 1.66 -15.03
C HIS A 202 15.51 1.04 -16.42
N PRO A 203 15.65 1.87 -17.48
CA PRO A 203 15.99 1.37 -18.80
C PRO A 203 17.33 0.63 -18.86
N LYS A 204 17.37 -0.35 -19.76
CA LYS A 204 18.53 -1.17 -20.11
C LYS A 204 19.55 -0.40 -20.94
N ASN A 205 19.08 0.52 -21.78
CA ASN A 205 19.88 1.42 -22.61
C ASN A 205 20.35 2.65 -21.80
N PRO A 206 21.65 3.00 -21.78
CA PRO A 206 22.17 4.21 -21.11
C PRO A 206 21.55 5.52 -21.59
N MET A 207 21.13 5.60 -22.86
CA MET A 207 20.52 6.81 -23.44
C MET A 207 19.11 7.07 -22.91
N ALA A 208 18.42 6.05 -22.44
CA ALA A 208 17.07 6.17 -21.89
C ALA A 208 17.14 6.48 -20.37
N PRO A 209 16.46 7.55 -19.91
CA PRO A 209 16.54 7.98 -18.51
C PRO A 209 15.76 7.06 -17.56
N THR A 210 16.31 6.88 -16.36
CA THR A 210 15.51 6.41 -15.22
C THR A 210 14.46 7.47 -14.89
N VAL A 211 13.26 7.06 -14.51
CA VAL A 211 12.20 7.97 -14.04
C VAL A 211 11.63 7.46 -12.72
N HIS A 212 11.24 8.40 -11.86
CA HIS A 212 10.48 8.13 -10.65
C HIS A 212 9.22 9.00 -10.65
N LEU A 213 8.14 8.46 -10.09
CA LEU A 213 6.90 9.17 -9.84
C LEU A 213 6.26 8.63 -8.56
N ASN A 214 5.68 9.53 -7.78
CA ASN A 214 4.85 9.20 -6.62
C ASN A 214 3.65 10.16 -6.58
N TYR A 215 2.44 9.65 -6.35
CA TYR A 215 1.28 10.47 -5.98
C TYR A 215 0.52 9.77 -4.86
N ARG A 216 0.34 10.47 -3.74
CA ARG A 216 -0.20 9.92 -2.49
C ARG A 216 -1.23 10.85 -1.86
N TYR A 217 -2.12 10.25 -1.09
CA TYR A 217 -3.14 10.90 -0.27
C TYR A 217 -3.07 10.35 1.14
N PHE A 218 -3.21 11.22 2.14
CA PHE A 218 -3.38 10.85 3.54
C PHE A 218 -4.63 11.54 4.10
N GLU A 219 -5.39 10.84 4.93
CA GLU A 219 -6.56 11.37 5.65
C GLU A 219 -6.66 10.69 7.03
N THR A 220 -6.83 11.46 8.10
CA THR A 220 -7.29 10.93 9.40
C THR A 220 -8.81 10.88 9.43
N ALA A 221 -9.37 9.96 10.21
CA ALA A 221 -10.82 9.86 10.38
C ALA A 221 -11.26 10.22 11.79
N ASN A 222 -12.36 10.97 11.89
CA ASN A 222 -13.07 11.19 13.13
C ASN A 222 -13.80 9.89 13.57
N PRO A 223 -14.24 9.75 14.84
CA PRO A 223 -14.92 8.54 15.31
C PRO A 223 -16.18 8.14 14.52
N ASP A 224 -16.87 9.10 13.89
CA ASP A 224 -18.02 8.86 13.00
C ASP A 224 -17.62 8.40 11.57
N GLY A 225 -16.33 8.46 11.23
CA GLY A 225 -15.76 8.07 9.93
C GLY A 225 -15.69 9.22 8.92
N SER A 226 -16.07 10.44 9.32
CA SER A 226 -15.87 11.64 8.52
C SER A 226 -14.38 11.97 8.40
N SER A 227 -14.02 12.78 7.39
CA SER A 227 -12.67 13.31 7.25
C SER A 227 -12.31 14.16 8.47
N GLY A 228 -11.20 13.83 9.12
CA GLY A 228 -10.36 14.78 9.85
C GLY A 228 -9.39 15.46 8.89
N ALA A 229 -8.16 15.72 9.35
CA ALA A 229 -7.10 16.33 8.55
C ALA A 229 -6.65 15.45 7.39
N TRP A 230 -6.23 16.08 6.31
CA TRP A 230 -5.86 15.42 5.06
C TRP A 230 -4.81 16.23 4.30
N TRP A 231 -4.04 15.55 3.46
CA TRP A 231 -3.15 16.21 2.50
C TRP A 231 -2.82 15.28 1.32
N PHE A 232 -2.47 15.90 0.20
CA PHE A 232 -1.82 15.22 -0.91
C PHE A 232 -0.31 15.48 -0.90
N GLY A 233 0.43 14.53 -1.46
CA GLY A 233 1.86 14.65 -1.70
C GLY A 233 2.25 13.91 -2.97
N GLY A 234 3.39 14.22 -3.56
CA GLY A 234 3.78 13.57 -4.80
C GLY A 234 4.86 14.28 -5.59
N GLY A 235 4.92 13.95 -6.88
CA GLY A 235 5.89 14.47 -7.82
C GLY A 235 6.33 13.44 -8.86
N SER A 236 7.15 13.89 -9.81
CA SER A 236 7.89 13.04 -10.72
C SER A 236 9.21 13.71 -11.09
N ASP A 237 10.28 12.93 -11.17
CA ASP A 237 11.64 13.39 -11.48
C ASP A 237 12.32 12.47 -12.50
N LEU A 238 13.22 13.06 -13.31
CA LEU A 238 13.92 12.38 -14.39
C LEU A 238 15.42 12.26 -14.11
N THR A 239 15.93 11.04 -14.13
CA THR A 239 17.33 10.69 -13.87
C THR A 239 18.00 10.12 -15.14
N PRO A 240 18.49 10.98 -16.04
CA PRO A 240 19.28 10.56 -17.21
C PRO A 240 20.68 10.07 -16.83
N ASN A 241 21.27 9.23 -17.70
CA ASN A 241 22.71 8.95 -17.69
C ASN A 241 23.47 9.81 -18.72
N TYR A 242 22.79 10.19 -19.81
CA TYR A 242 23.27 11.13 -20.81
C TYR A 242 22.23 12.24 -20.99
N LEU A 243 22.69 13.49 -21.01
CA LEU A 243 21.80 14.65 -21.02
C LEU A 243 21.31 14.98 -22.43
N PHE A 244 19.99 14.82 -22.66
CA PHE A 244 19.28 15.23 -23.86
C PHE A 244 18.34 16.40 -23.52
N ASP A 245 18.67 17.59 -24.01
CA ASP A 245 17.96 18.83 -23.63
C ASP A 245 16.51 18.84 -24.17
N ASP A 246 16.23 18.17 -25.29
CA ASP A 246 14.90 18.02 -25.87
C ASP A 246 13.99 17.03 -25.11
N ASP A 247 14.55 16.14 -24.30
CA ASP A 247 13.80 15.31 -23.34
C ASP A 247 13.58 16.05 -22.03
N ALA A 248 14.59 16.78 -21.56
CA ALA A 248 14.52 17.58 -20.35
C ALA A 248 13.46 18.70 -20.47
N ILE A 249 13.49 19.45 -21.58
CA ILE A 249 12.48 20.46 -21.92
C ILE A 249 11.10 19.80 -22.04
N LEU A 250 10.98 18.65 -22.71
CA LEU A 250 9.69 17.95 -22.85
C LEU A 250 9.12 17.52 -21.48
N PHE A 251 9.96 16.96 -20.61
CA PHE A 251 9.57 16.49 -19.28
C PHE A 251 9.11 17.65 -18.39
N HIS A 252 9.96 18.66 -18.24
CA HIS A 252 9.64 19.84 -17.44
C HIS A 252 8.46 20.64 -18.00
N LYS A 253 8.33 20.77 -19.33
CA LYS A 253 7.17 21.43 -19.95
C LYS A 253 5.88 20.68 -19.66
N SER A 254 5.87 19.35 -19.76
CA SER A 254 4.67 18.56 -19.51
C SER A 254 4.16 18.73 -18.07
N LEU A 255 5.09 18.75 -17.11
CA LEU A 255 4.78 19.02 -15.70
C LEU A 255 4.35 20.48 -15.49
N LYS A 256 4.99 21.44 -16.16
CA LYS A 256 4.62 22.86 -16.11
C LYS A 256 3.22 23.11 -16.67
N ASP A 257 2.88 22.53 -17.82
CA ASP A 257 1.56 22.67 -18.44
C ASP A 257 0.45 22.16 -17.51
N ALA A 258 0.68 21.05 -16.80
CA ALA A 258 -0.24 20.52 -15.80
C ALA A 258 -0.34 21.39 -14.53
N CYS A 259 0.78 21.93 -14.04
CA CYS A 259 0.77 22.91 -12.95
C CYS A 259 0.03 24.21 -13.33
N ASP A 260 0.39 24.82 -14.46
CA ASP A 260 -0.16 26.10 -14.94
C ASP A 260 -1.69 26.05 -15.17
N ALA A 261 -2.25 24.87 -15.46
CA ALA A 261 -3.68 24.64 -15.60
C ALA A 261 -4.46 24.74 -14.28
N HIS A 262 -3.80 24.55 -13.15
CA HIS A 262 -4.41 24.59 -11.80
C HIS A 262 -3.94 25.83 -11.01
N ASN A 263 -2.62 26.07 -10.94
CA ASN A 263 -2.03 27.27 -10.35
C ASN A 263 -0.59 27.50 -10.88
N LYS A 264 -0.32 28.68 -11.44
CA LYS A 264 0.98 29.04 -12.04
C LYS A 264 2.15 29.09 -11.06
N ASP A 265 1.88 29.27 -9.76
CA ASP A 265 2.91 29.25 -8.72
C ASP A 265 3.35 27.82 -8.36
N TYR A 266 2.59 26.79 -8.75
CA TYR A 266 2.90 25.40 -8.44
C TYR A 266 4.20 24.94 -9.13
N PHE A 267 4.40 25.21 -10.43
CA PHE A 267 5.61 24.73 -11.10
C PHE A 267 6.90 25.33 -10.52
N PRO A 268 7.06 26.66 -10.37
CA PRO A 268 8.27 27.23 -9.77
C PRO A 268 8.52 26.74 -8.34
N LYS A 269 7.46 26.61 -7.51
CA LYS A 269 7.55 26.09 -6.14
C LYS A 269 7.99 24.62 -6.11
N PHE A 270 7.32 23.76 -6.88
CA PHE A 270 7.53 22.32 -6.83
C PHE A 270 8.77 21.87 -7.62
N LYS A 271 9.17 22.60 -8.66
CA LYS A 271 10.46 22.38 -9.37
C LYS A 271 11.62 22.68 -8.44
N LYS A 272 11.62 23.86 -7.80
CA LYS A 272 12.64 24.21 -6.80
C LYS A 272 12.69 23.19 -5.65
N TRP A 273 11.53 22.76 -5.13
CA TRP A 273 11.49 21.75 -4.07
C TRP A 273 12.01 20.38 -4.55
N CYS A 274 11.82 20.03 -5.83
CA CYS A 274 12.39 18.83 -6.44
C CYS A 274 13.92 18.88 -6.46
N ASP A 275 14.49 20.00 -6.89
CA ASP A 275 15.95 20.22 -6.94
C ASP A 275 16.57 20.21 -5.55
N GLU A 276 15.90 20.77 -4.54
CA GLU A 276 16.34 20.77 -3.13
C GLU A 276 16.16 19.41 -2.44
N TYR A 277 15.16 18.61 -2.84
CA TYR A 277 14.86 17.32 -2.22
C TYR A 277 15.76 16.19 -2.71
N PHE A 278 15.95 16.05 -4.02
CA PHE A 278 16.65 14.91 -4.62
C PHE A 278 18.18 15.07 -4.67
N VAL A 279 18.79 15.59 -3.59
CA VAL A 279 20.25 15.84 -3.50
C VAL A 279 20.98 14.75 -2.72
N ASN A 280 22.01 14.16 -3.32
CA ASN A 280 23.03 13.41 -2.61
C ASN A 280 23.95 14.38 -1.85
N LYS A 281 23.54 14.77 -0.63
CA LYS A 281 24.23 15.80 0.17
C LYS A 281 25.72 15.51 0.42
N HIS A 282 26.09 14.24 0.52
CA HIS A 282 27.49 13.79 0.68
C HIS A 282 28.30 13.77 -0.64
N ARG A 283 27.69 14.17 -1.77
CA ARG A 283 28.33 14.39 -3.08
C ARG A 283 28.24 15.84 -3.58
N ASN A 284 27.38 16.66 -2.96
CA ASN A 284 26.95 17.97 -3.48
C ASN A 284 26.46 17.88 -4.93
N GLU A 285 25.56 16.93 -5.19
CA GLU A 285 25.11 16.54 -6.52
C GLU A 285 23.66 16.03 -6.44
N SER A 286 22.79 16.44 -7.37
CA SER A 286 21.42 15.91 -7.47
C SER A 286 21.39 14.50 -8.08
N ARG A 287 20.31 13.76 -7.80
CA ARG A 287 20.07 12.41 -8.32
C ARG A 287 19.89 12.41 -9.84
N GLY A 288 19.16 13.41 -10.33
CA GLY A 288 18.73 13.61 -11.71
C GLY A 288 18.36 15.09 -11.94
N ILE A 289 17.84 15.40 -13.13
CA ILE A 289 17.62 16.78 -13.60
C ILE A 289 16.32 17.43 -13.07
N GLY A 290 15.91 17.05 -11.86
CA GLY A 290 14.69 17.53 -11.22
C GLY A 290 13.40 17.08 -11.93
N GLY A 291 12.36 17.88 -11.76
CA GLY A 291 10.99 17.61 -12.18
C GLY A 291 10.03 18.45 -11.33
N ILE A 292 9.05 17.84 -10.68
CA ILE A 292 8.28 18.47 -9.59
C ILE A 292 8.26 17.57 -8.35
N PHE A 293 8.30 18.17 -7.16
CA PHE A 293 8.10 17.51 -5.87
C PHE A 293 7.24 18.37 -4.94
N PHE A 294 6.34 17.72 -4.20
CA PHE A 294 5.53 18.36 -3.17
C PHE A 294 5.13 17.39 -2.05
N ASP A 295 4.87 17.98 -0.90
CA ASP A 295 4.31 17.39 0.30
C ASP A 295 3.27 18.37 0.87
N ASP A 296 2.44 17.91 1.81
CA ASP A 296 1.58 18.76 2.64
C ASP A 296 0.67 19.72 1.84
N LEU A 297 0.11 19.26 0.71
CA LEU A 297 -0.92 20.00 -0.04
C LEU A 297 -2.29 19.74 0.60
N ASP A 298 -2.68 20.63 1.50
CA ASP A 298 -3.87 20.57 2.34
C ASP A 298 -4.84 21.75 2.08
N GLU A 299 -5.85 21.87 2.95
CA GLU A 299 -6.85 22.95 2.97
C GLU A 299 -6.28 24.37 3.15
N ALA A 300 -5.03 24.53 3.61
CA ALA A 300 -4.36 25.83 3.65
C ALA A 300 -3.72 26.19 2.29
N THR A 301 -3.63 25.24 1.35
CA THR A 301 -3.21 25.47 -0.04
C THR A 301 -4.42 25.74 -0.95
N GLN A 302 -5.39 24.81 -1.00
CA GLN A 302 -6.61 24.92 -1.81
C GLN A 302 -7.64 23.87 -1.34
N ASP A 303 -8.86 23.87 -1.88
CA ASP A 303 -9.87 22.88 -1.51
C ASP A 303 -9.50 21.45 -1.99
N LYS A 304 -10.09 20.44 -1.33
CA LYS A 304 -9.78 19.01 -1.56
C LYS A 304 -10.06 18.55 -3.00
N GLU A 305 -11.04 19.13 -3.68
CA GLU A 305 -11.40 18.77 -5.05
C GLU A 305 -10.44 19.39 -6.07
N SER A 306 -10.10 20.68 -5.90
CA SER A 306 -9.06 21.34 -6.71
C SER A 306 -7.72 20.60 -6.63
N ILE A 307 -7.26 20.26 -5.41
CA ILE A 307 -5.99 19.55 -5.26
C ILE A 307 -6.09 18.15 -5.87
N PHE A 308 -7.20 17.42 -5.68
CA PHE A 308 -7.37 16.12 -6.33
C PHE A 308 -7.34 16.22 -7.87
N ALA A 309 -7.95 17.25 -8.47
CA ALA A 309 -7.89 17.48 -9.90
C ALA A 309 -6.45 17.76 -10.39
N PHE A 310 -5.68 18.56 -9.65
CA PHE A 310 -4.25 18.78 -9.92
C PHE A 310 -3.44 17.47 -9.85
N ILE A 311 -3.69 16.62 -8.84
CA ILE A 311 -3.07 15.29 -8.72
C ILE A 311 -3.45 14.41 -9.91
N GLN A 312 -4.72 14.44 -10.31
CA GLN A 312 -5.20 13.65 -11.44
C GLN A 312 -4.50 14.04 -12.75
N ASP A 313 -4.43 15.32 -13.08
CA ASP A 313 -3.84 15.76 -14.35
C ASP A 313 -2.32 15.63 -14.35
N SER A 314 -1.66 15.93 -13.22
CA SER A 314 -0.21 15.77 -13.09
C SER A 314 0.23 14.32 -13.28
N LEU A 315 -0.50 13.35 -12.70
CA LEU A 315 -0.20 11.93 -12.88
C LEU A 315 -0.40 11.50 -14.35
N LYS A 316 -1.50 11.93 -14.99
CA LYS A 316 -1.80 11.64 -16.41
C LYS A 316 -0.70 12.11 -17.38
N THR A 317 0.12 13.12 -17.01
CA THR A 317 1.26 13.53 -17.86
C THR A 317 2.28 12.42 -18.09
N PHE A 318 2.45 11.50 -17.13
CA PHE A 318 3.53 10.52 -17.13
C PHE A 318 3.59 9.67 -18.42
N VAL A 319 2.45 9.08 -18.80
CA VAL A 319 2.38 8.15 -19.93
C VAL A 319 2.79 8.80 -21.25
N PRO A 320 2.14 9.88 -21.75
CA PRO A 320 2.52 10.50 -23.02
C PRO A 320 3.95 11.06 -23.01
N THR A 321 4.38 11.67 -21.90
CA THR A 321 5.70 12.29 -21.77
C THR A 321 6.82 11.25 -21.74
N TYR A 322 6.75 10.26 -20.85
CA TYR A 322 7.80 9.25 -20.73
C TYR A 322 7.80 8.29 -21.92
N SER A 323 6.64 7.93 -22.49
CA SER A 323 6.60 7.11 -23.72
C SER A 323 7.27 7.81 -24.91
N THR A 324 7.11 9.13 -25.03
CA THR A 324 7.78 9.92 -26.07
C THR A 324 9.30 9.91 -25.90
N ILE A 325 9.78 10.09 -24.67
CA ILE A 325 11.22 10.00 -24.33
C ILE A 325 11.76 8.58 -24.61
N MET A 326 11.07 7.54 -24.15
CA MET A 326 11.49 6.15 -24.37
C MET A 326 11.56 5.80 -25.85
N ASN A 327 10.58 6.21 -26.66
CA ASN A 327 10.59 5.99 -28.11
C ASN A 327 11.69 6.75 -28.87
N ARG A 328 12.26 7.83 -28.30
CA ARG A 328 13.44 8.51 -28.85
C ARG A 328 14.75 7.80 -28.52
N ARG A 329 14.85 7.15 -27.36
CA ARG A 329 16.15 6.73 -26.77
C ARG A 329 16.36 5.23 -26.63
N LYS A 330 15.30 4.42 -26.53
CA LYS A 330 15.41 2.99 -26.17
C LYS A 330 16.24 2.15 -27.15
N ASP A 331 16.19 2.50 -28.45
CA ASP A 331 16.87 1.78 -29.53
C ASP A 331 18.19 2.44 -29.98
N MET A 332 18.65 3.50 -29.29
CA MET A 332 19.91 4.17 -29.65
C MET A 332 21.12 3.23 -29.42
N PRO A 333 22.11 3.20 -30.33
CA PRO A 333 23.35 2.47 -30.06
C PRO A 333 24.09 3.08 -28.87
N PHE A 334 24.77 2.22 -28.09
CA PHE A 334 25.64 2.61 -26.98
C PHE A 334 26.86 1.68 -26.92
N THR A 335 27.89 2.13 -26.23
CA THR A 335 29.16 1.43 -25.99
C THR A 335 29.24 0.89 -24.56
N GLU A 336 30.13 -0.07 -24.31
CA GLU A 336 30.35 -0.60 -22.95
C GLU A 336 30.77 0.50 -21.94
N LYS A 337 31.53 1.51 -22.38
CA LYS A 337 31.86 2.68 -21.55
C LYS A 337 30.61 3.47 -21.12
N GLU A 338 29.64 3.62 -22.02
CA GLU A 338 28.37 4.28 -21.71
C GLU A 338 27.48 3.40 -20.80
N LYS A 339 27.61 2.07 -20.88
CA LYS A 339 26.96 1.12 -19.96
C LYS A 339 27.61 1.08 -18.57
N GLU A 340 28.94 1.19 -18.48
CA GLU A 340 29.68 1.40 -17.23
C GLU A 340 29.25 2.69 -16.54
N TRP A 341 29.18 3.80 -17.29
CA TRP A 341 28.72 5.09 -16.74
C TRP A 341 27.30 5.00 -16.19
N GLN A 342 26.38 4.32 -16.88
CA GLN A 342 25.05 4.04 -16.33
C GLN A 342 25.12 3.31 -14.98
N GLN A 343 26.05 2.35 -14.77
CA GLN A 343 26.17 1.67 -13.48
C GLN A 343 26.67 2.60 -12.37
N ILE A 344 27.57 3.53 -12.69
CA ILE A 344 28.06 4.57 -11.77
C ILE A 344 26.93 5.55 -11.41
N ARG A 345 26.13 5.99 -12.40
CA ARG A 345 24.93 6.83 -12.16
C ARG A 345 23.89 6.11 -11.31
N ARG A 346 23.64 4.84 -11.56
CA ARG A 346 22.76 4.00 -10.72
C ARG A 346 23.31 3.82 -9.31
N GLY A 347 24.64 3.81 -9.14
CA GLY A 347 25.28 3.93 -7.81
C GLY A 347 24.84 5.19 -7.07
N LYS A 348 24.70 6.33 -7.74
CA LYS A 348 24.15 7.58 -7.17
C LYS A 348 22.65 7.53 -6.87
N TYR A 349 21.90 6.76 -7.67
CA TYR A 349 20.50 6.50 -7.39
C TYR A 349 20.33 5.67 -6.11
N VAL A 350 21.13 4.62 -5.92
CA VAL A 350 21.14 3.80 -4.69
C VAL A 350 21.66 4.59 -3.48
N GLU A 351 22.73 5.38 -3.64
CA GLU A 351 23.23 6.33 -2.61
C GLU A 351 22.11 7.25 -2.11
N PHE A 352 21.25 7.76 -2.99
CA PHE A 352 20.13 8.61 -2.59
C PHE A 352 19.06 7.86 -1.81
N ASN A 353 18.53 6.77 -2.39
CA ASN A 353 17.35 6.09 -1.85
C ASN A 353 17.63 5.38 -0.50
N LEU A 354 18.87 4.96 -0.23
CA LEU A 354 19.23 4.33 1.04
C LEU A 354 19.71 5.28 2.13
N VAL A 355 20.07 6.54 1.80
CA VAL A 355 20.64 7.51 2.77
C VAL A 355 19.75 8.73 3.00
N HIS A 356 19.05 9.23 1.97
CA HIS A 356 18.34 10.52 2.01
C HIS A 356 16.83 10.42 1.79
N ASP A 357 16.33 9.39 1.10
CA ASP A 357 14.89 9.26 0.84
C ASP A 357 14.08 8.98 2.12
N ARG A 358 13.09 9.85 2.37
CA ARG A 358 12.18 9.75 3.51
C ARG A 358 11.21 8.57 3.34
N GLY A 359 10.80 8.27 2.10
CA GLY A 359 9.84 7.20 1.81
C GLY A 359 10.42 5.82 2.10
N THR A 360 11.59 5.52 1.52
CA THR A 360 12.34 4.28 1.72
C THR A 360 12.72 4.10 3.20
N ALA A 361 13.25 5.14 3.85
CA ALA A 361 13.60 5.09 5.27
C ALA A 361 12.37 4.83 6.17
N PHE A 362 11.25 5.51 5.94
CA PHE A 362 10.01 5.28 6.69
C PHE A 362 9.45 3.87 6.46
N GLY A 363 9.43 3.41 5.21
CA GLY A 363 8.94 2.08 4.85
C GLY A 363 9.73 0.95 5.52
N LEU A 364 11.06 0.99 5.44
CA LEU A 364 11.92 -0.05 6.04
C LEU A 364 11.89 -0.07 7.57
N ASN A 365 11.58 1.06 8.22
CA ASN A 365 11.41 1.14 9.68
C ASN A 365 9.96 0.89 10.14
N THR A 366 9.01 0.65 9.23
CA THR A 366 7.60 0.39 9.57
C THR A 366 7.35 -1.11 9.77
N PRO A 367 6.95 -1.57 10.98
CA PRO A 367 6.66 -2.98 11.21
C PRO A 367 5.56 -3.51 10.27
N GLY A 368 5.81 -4.68 9.68
CA GLY A 368 4.87 -5.34 8.75
C GLY A 368 4.85 -4.76 7.33
N ALA A 369 5.67 -3.77 6.99
CA ALA A 369 5.78 -3.26 5.62
C ALA A 369 6.39 -4.30 4.66
N ARG A 370 5.88 -4.38 3.42
CA ARG A 370 6.37 -5.29 2.39
C ARG A 370 7.70 -4.76 1.81
N VAL A 371 8.83 -5.19 2.40
CA VAL A 371 10.20 -4.79 2.02
C VAL A 371 10.44 -4.90 0.50
N GLU A 372 9.97 -5.97 -0.13
CA GLU A 372 10.07 -6.17 -1.59
C GLU A 372 9.32 -5.12 -2.45
N SER A 373 8.29 -4.45 -1.90
CA SER A 373 7.62 -3.32 -2.59
C SER A 373 8.39 -2.02 -2.42
N ILE A 374 9.19 -1.88 -1.36
CA ILE A 374 10.01 -0.70 -1.08
C ILE A 374 11.29 -0.79 -1.91
N LEU A 375 12.01 -1.92 -1.86
CA LEU A 375 13.24 -2.15 -2.62
C LEU A 375 12.99 -2.46 -4.12
N MET A 376 11.72 -2.43 -4.55
CA MET A 376 11.34 -2.32 -5.96
C MET A 376 12.05 -1.13 -6.65
N SER A 377 12.32 -0.04 -5.90
CA SER A 377 13.04 1.15 -6.37
C SER A 377 14.53 0.96 -6.65
N MET A 378 15.14 -0.16 -6.25
CA MET A 378 16.54 -0.44 -6.56
C MET A 378 16.70 -0.89 -8.02
N PRO A 379 17.71 -0.42 -8.77
CA PRO A 379 18.05 -0.99 -10.08
C PRO A 379 18.53 -2.44 -9.96
N LEU A 380 18.50 -3.19 -11.06
CA LEU A 380 19.00 -4.58 -11.07
C LEU A 380 20.52 -4.63 -10.85
N THR A 381 21.26 -3.70 -11.46
CA THR A 381 22.70 -3.54 -11.30
C THR A 381 23.09 -2.09 -11.04
N ALA A 382 24.17 -1.88 -10.30
CA ALA A 382 24.80 -0.60 -10.00
C ALA A 382 26.31 -0.83 -9.75
N SER A 383 27.13 0.22 -9.72
CA SER A 383 28.57 0.10 -9.46
C SER A 383 29.16 1.32 -8.77
N TRP A 384 30.20 1.08 -7.98
CA TRP A 384 30.97 2.11 -7.29
C TRP A 384 32.45 1.97 -7.64
N ARG A 385 33.02 3.00 -8.27
CA ARG A 385 34.46 3.10 -8.56
C ARG A 385 35.07 4.14 -7.61
N TYR A 386 36.19 3.78 -6.97
CA TYR A 386 36.90 4.65 -6.05
C TYR A 386 37.49 5.86 -6.80
N MET A 387 37.24 7.08 -6.29
CA MET A 387 37.69 8.35 -6.89
C MET A 387 37.43 8.46 -8.41
N TYR A 388 36.28 7.98 -8.88
CA TYR A 388 35.89 8.13 -10.27
C TYR A 388 35.37 9.55 -10.54
N GLU A 389 35.96 10.19 -11.53
CA GLU A 389 35.52 11.44 -12.14
C GLU A 389 35.34 11.21 -13.66
N PRO A 390 34.39 11.89 -14.33
CA PRO A 390 34.25 11.81 -15.79
C PRO A 390 35.45 12.45 -16.50
N GLU A 391 35.65 12.12 -17.77
CA GLU A 391 36.70 12.74 -18.59
C GLU A 391 36.35 14.21 -18.90
N PRO A 392 37.32 15.15 -18.85
CA PRO A 392 37.06 16.56 -19.20
C PRO A 392 36.56 16.73 -20.64
N GLY A 393 35.53 17.57 -20.82
CA GLY A 393 34.84 17.80 -22.09
C GLY A 393 33.88 16.68 -22.52
N SER A 394 33.61 15.68 -21.66
CA SER A 394 32.75 14.55 -21.98
C SER A 394 31.24 14.83 -21.82
N ARG A 395 30.40 13.93 -22.33
CA ARG A 395 28.93 14.01 -22.15
C ARG A 395 28.52 13.66 -20.72
N GLU A 396 29.38 12.91 -20.03
CA GLU A 396 29.31 12.50 -18.65
C GLU A 396 29.59 13.67 -17.70
N GLU A 397 30.64 14.46 -17.97
CA GLU A 397 30.93 15.71 -17.25
C GLU A 397 29.79 16.73 -17.43
N ARG A 398 29.34 16.94 -18.68
CA ARG A 398 28.19 17.80 -19.01
C ARG A 398 26.93 17.47 -18.20
N LEU A 399 26.70 16.20 -17.88
CA LEU A 399 25.61 15.82 -16.98
C LEU A 399 25.94 16.20 -15.53
N VAL A 400 27.11 15.79 -15.02
CA VAL A 400 27.50 16.02 -13.61
C VAL A 400 27.44 17.50 -13.23
N ASP A 401 27.84 18.42 -14.11
CA ASP A 401 27.78 19.85 -13.81
C ASP A 401 26.34 20.36 -13.68
N VAL A 402 25.42 19.89 -14.54
CA VAL A 402 23.97 20.20 -14.42
C VAL A 402 23.33 19.53 -13.19
N LEU A 403 23.95 18.49 -12.62
CA LEU A 403 23.51 17.88 -11.36
C LEU A 403 24.14 18.56 -10.12
N ARG A 404 25.32 19.20 -10.25
CA ARG A 404 25.92 20.06 -9.21
C ARG A 404 25.20 21.41 -9.13
N GLU A 405 24.85 21.97 -10.28
CA GLU A 405 24.17 23.26 -10.45
C GLU A 405 22.86 23.08 -11.24
N PRO A 406 21.74 22.74 -10.58
CA PRO A 406 20.45 22.60 -11.22
C PRO A 406 20.02 23.88 -11.95
N LYS A 407 19.71 23.75 -13.24
CA LYS A 407 19.27 24.86 -14.11
C LYS A 407 17.77 24.87 -14.32
N GLU A 408 17.26 25.96 -14.89
CA GLU A 408 15.91 25.99 -15.47
C GLU A 408 15.86 25.36 -16.86
N TRP A 409 14.68 24.83 -17.22
CA TRP A 409 14.44 24.10 -18.46
C TRP A 409 13.32 24.69 -19.32
N VAL A 410 12.40 25.47 -18.74
CA VAL A 410 11.13 25.95 -19.34
C VAL A 410 10.65 27.27 -18.72
#